data_AF-A0AA38CG88-F1
#
_entry.id   AF-A0AA38CG88-F1
#
_cell.length_a   1.000
_cell.length_b   1.000
_cell.length_c   1.000
_cell.angle_alpha   90.00
_cell.angle_beta   90.00
_cell.angle_gamma   90.00
#
_symmetry.space_group_name_H-M   'P 1'
#
loop_
_entity.id
_entity.type
_entity.pdbx_description
1 polymer ?
#
loop_
_entity_poly.entity_id
_entity_poly.type
_entity_poly.pdbx_seq_one_letter_code
_entity_poly.pdbx_strand_id
1 'polypeptide(L)'
;MQGRSSPLCVVVDDSLPLSIIAASLSSSSRVISLLPGIGQNGLNYLHKVAEKNGFSLDRVQVLGKKANQLTMDDVEGNKVDVLLAEPFYLANEGMLPWQNLRFWNERTVLAPLLSETAVIVPFKGILRGCAMYLPDLWKSRCSLKDVEGFDHSVVNGIMGACGDLRDPHEGPLLPYAIWQCGHTEEISEDFTLLEFNFTKEIQTSTGRVTVPFSKFGVCHGFVLWMDWVLDSKESIVISTGP
;
A
#
# COMPACT_ATOMS: atom_id res chain seq x y z
N MET A 1 -3.74 -23.75 6.82
CA MET A 1 -2.99 -24.42 5.74
C MET A 1 -2.73 -25.89 6.10
N GLN A 2 -3.77 -26.72 6.21
CA GLN A 2 -3.59 -28.16 6.43
C GLN A 2 -3.51 -28.83 5.05
N GLY A 3 -2.33 -29.33 4.65
CA GLY A 3 -2.23 -30.29 3.53
C GLY A 3 -1.06 -30.17 2.55
N ARG A 4 -0.31 -29.06 2.48
CA ARG A 4 0.84 -28.94 1.56
C ARG A 4 2.17 -29.13 2.28
N SER A 5 2.91 -30.17 1.90
CA SER A 5 4.15 -30.58 2.55
C SER A 5 5.36 -29.68 2.24
N SER A 6 5.28 -28.79 1.23
CA SER A 6 6.36 -27.86 0.84
C SER A 6 5.83 -26.69 -0.01
N PRO A 7 5.16 -25.69 0.60
CA PRO A 7 4.56 -24.61 -0.17
C PRO A 7 5.61 -23.71 -0.85
N LEU A 8 5.34 -23.35 -2.11
CA LEU A 8 6.06 -22.30 -2.81
C LEU A 8 5.42 -20.93 -2.54
N CYS A 9 6.15 -20.08 -1.84
CA CYS A 9 5.75 -18.72 -1.53
C CYS A 9 6.47 -17.73 -2.45
N VAL A 10 5.76 -16.73 -2.96
CA VAL A 10 6.35 -15.59 -3.69
C VAL A 10 6.02 -14.31 -2.95
N VAL A 11 7.04 -13.55 -2.55
CA VAL A 11 6.93 -12.21 -1.97
C VAL A 11 7.23 -11.20 -3.06
N VAL A 12 6.26 -10.35 -3.41
CA VAL A 12 6.34 -9.51 -4.62
C VAL A 12 6.74 -8.05 -4.37
N ASP A 13 6.84 -7.65 -3.11
CA ASP A 13 7.12 -6.28 -2.69
C ASP A 13 8.53 -6.15 -2.08
N ASP A 14 8.84 -5.00 -1.48
CA ASP A 14 10.13 -4.70 -0.86
C ASP A 14 10.19 -5.09 0.64
N SER A 15 9.24 -5.90 1.12
CA SER A 15 9.10 -6.27 2.53
C SER A 15 10.11 -7.34 2.96
N LEU A 16 11.21 -6.89 3.57
CA LEU A 16 12.26 -7.79 4.07
C LEU A 16 11.78 -8.76 5.16
N PRO A 17 11.06 -8.32 6.22
CA PRO A 17 10.60 -9.23 7.27
C PRO A 17 9.63 -10.29 6.74
N LEU A 18 8.80 -9.93 5.75
CA LEU A 18 7.80 -10.83 5.17
C LEU A 18 8.44 -12.06 4.51
N SER A 19 9.61 -11.89 3.90
CA SER A 19 10.37 -13.01 3.32
C SER A 19 10.81 -14.02 4.38
N ILE A 20 11.16 -13.55 5.59
CA ILE A 20 11.54 -14.39 6.72
C ILE A 20 10.30 -15.08 7.32
N ILE A 21 9.20 -14.34 7.48
CA ILE A 21 7.91 -14.89 7.95
C ILE A 21 7.43 -15.99 7.00
N ALA A 22 7.48 -15.75 5.69
CA ALA A 22 7.11 -16.73 4.67
C ALA A 22 7.93 -18.03 4.79
N ALA A 23 9.23 -17.92 5.04
CA ALA A 23 10.13 -19.06 5.20
C ALA A 23 9.95 -19.79 6.55
N SER A 24 9.26 -19.15 7.50
CA SER A 24 8.93 -19.69 8.82
C SER A 24 7.56 -20.37 8.85
N LEU A 25 6.74 -20.25 7.79
CA LEU A 25 5.43 -20.90 7.68
C LEU A 25 5.51 -22.43 7.75
N SER A 26 6.57 -23.01 7.21
CA SER A 26 6.87 -24.44 7.25
C SER A 26 8.38 -24.66 7.20
N SER A 27 8.88 -25.76 7.77
CA SER A 27 10.29 -26.17 7.65
C SER A 27 10.71 -26.52 6.21
N SER A 28 9.74 -26.69 5.31
CA SER A 28 9.91 -27.10 3.91
C SER A 28 9.43 -26.07 2.90
N SER A 29 8.99 -24.89 3.33
CA SER A 29 8.58 -23.82 2.41
C SER A 29 9.76 -23.33 1.58
N ARG A 30 9.55 -23.13 0.27
CA ARG A 30 10.48 -22.41 -0.61
C ARG A 30 9.93 -21.01 -0.84
N VAL A 31 10.78 -19.99 -0.74
CA VAL A 31 10.38 -18.59 -0.86
C VAL A 31 11.17 -17.96 -2.01
N ILE A 32 10.48 -17.30 -2.91
CA ILE A 32 11.07 -16.40 -3.91
C ILE A 32 10.68 -14.98 -3.50
N SER A 33 11.66 -14.13 -3.22
CA SER A 33 11.46 -12.73 -2.87
C SER A 33 11.93 -11.84 -4.02
N LEU A 34 11.04 -10.98 -4.53
CA LEU A 34 11.33 -10.16 -5.72
C LEU A 34 12.14 -8.90 -5.39
N LEU A 35 11.86 -8.23 -4.27
CA LEU A 35 12.54 -7.01 -3.81
C LEU A 35 12.74 -5.99 -4.95
N PRO A 36 11.68 -5.55 -5.64
CA PRO A 36 11.79 -4.81 -6.89
C PRO A 36 12.47 -3.44 -6.79
N GLY A 37 12.50 -2.83 -5.59
CA GLY A 37 13.19 -1.57 -5.31
C GLY A 37 14.49 -1.78 -4.53
N ILE A 38 14.47 -2.59 -3.46
CA ILE A 38 15.62 -2.77 -2.56
C ILE A 38 16.69 -3.70 -3.18
N GLY A 39 16.27 -4.71 -3.96
CA GLY A 39 17.14 -5.62 -4.68
C GLY A 39 18.22 -6.28 -3.81
N GLN A 40 19.47 -6.23 -4.30
CA GLN A 40 20.62 -6.92 -3.68
C GLN A 40 20.93 -6.45 -2.25
N ASN A 41 20.66 -5.18 -1.93
CA ASN A 41 20.84 -4.66 -0.57
C ASN A 41 19.93 -5.39 0.42
N GLY A 42 18.73 -5.75 -0.03
CA GLY A 42 17.74 -6.48 0.75
C GLY A 42 18.16 -7.91 0.97
N LEU A 43 18.66 -8.58 -0.06
CA LEU A 43 19.26 -9.92 0.08
C LEU A 43 20.41 -9.92 1.08
N ASN A 44 21.31 -8.92 1.01
CA ASN A 44 22.41 -8.79 1.96
C ASN A 44 21.91 -8.57 3.40
N TYR A 45 20.84 -7.80 3.58
CA TYR A 45 20.20 -7.63 4.89
C TYR A 45 19.65 -8.96 5.40
N LEU A 46 18.89 -9.68 4.57
CA LEU A 46 18.32 -10.98 4.92
C LEU A 46 19.43 -11.93 5.37
N HIS A 47 20.53 -12.05 4.61
CA HIS A 47 21.69 -12.89 4.97
C HIS A 47 22.25 -12.57 6.35
N LYS A 48 22.47 -11.29 6.67
CA LYS A 48 22.99 -10.88 7.97
C LYS A 48 22.03 -11.19 9.11
N VAL A 49 20.73 -10.98 8.91
CA VAL A 49 19.70 -11.32 9.91
C VAL A 49 19.66 -12.82 10.15
N ALA A 50 19.69 -13.61 9.09
CA ALA A 50 19.65 -15.07 9.17
C ALA A 50 20.88 -15.64 9.90
N GLU A 51 22.08 -15.16 9.57
CA GLU A 51 23.34 -15.54 10.24
C GLU A 51 23.27 -15.24 11.74
N LYS A 52 22.80 -14.05 12.12
CA LYS A 52 22.71 -13.64 13.53
C LYS A 52 21.66 -14.39 14.34
N ASN A 53 20.62 -14.91 13.69
CA ASN A 53 19.52 -15.61 14.34
C ASN A 53 19.58 -17.14 14.19
N GLY A 54 20.66 -17.68 13.61
CA GLY A 54 20.81 -19.13 13.41
C GLY A 54 19.77 -19.73 12.46
N PHE A 55 19.22 -18.92 11.55
CA PHE A 55 18.23 -19.34 10.56
C PHE A 55 18.92 -19.58 9.21
N SER A 56 18.62 -20.70 8.54
CA SER A 56 19.10 -20.93 7.17
C SER A 56 18.20 -20.24 6.14
N LEU A 57 18.83 -19.46 5.26
CA LEU A 57 18.19 -18.84 4.09
C LEU A 57 18.29 -19.69 2.82
N ASP A 58 18.74 -20.94 2.89
CA ASP A 58 18.88 -21.80 1.70
C ASP A 58 17.55 -21.98 0.95
N ARG A 59 16.44 -21.68 1.63
CA ARG A 59 15.06 -21.76 1.15
C ARG A 59 14.50 -20.42 0.65
N VAL A 60 15.24 -19.32 0.78
CA VAL A 60 14.83 -17.98 0.33
C VAL A 60 15.74 -17.53 -0.80
N GLN A 61 15.16 -17.37 -1.98
CA GLN A 61 15.86 -16.94 -3.19
C GLN A 61 15.44 -15.52 -3.57
N VAL A 62 16.41 -14.69 -3.96
CA VAL A 62 16.16 -13.39 -4.58
C VAL A 62 16.69 -13.44 -6.01
N LEU A 63 15.79 -13.43 -6.99
CA LEU A 63 16.14 -13.68 -8.38
C LEU A 63 16.54 -12.42 -9.16
N GLY A 64 16.40 -11.23 -8.55
CA GLY A 64 16.66 -9.96 -9.24
C GLY A 64 15.74 -9.71 -10.44
N LYS A 65 14.58 -10.38 -10.47
CA LYS A 65 13.58 -10.33 -11.54
C LYS A 65 12.36 -9.54 -11.08
N LYS A 66 11.74 -8.83 -12.01
CA LYS A 66 10.40 -8.25 -11.82
C LYS A 66 9.33 -9.34 -11.94
N ALA A 67 8.14 -9.08 -11.39
CA ALA A 67 7.02 -10.02 -11.45
C ALA A 67 6.69 -10.50 -12.88
N ASN A 68 6.75 -9.62 -13.87
CA ASN A 68 6.50 -9.95 -15.29
C ASN A 68 7.64 -10.70 -15.99
N GLN A 69 8.76 -10.91 -15.32
CA GLN A 69 9.91 -11.66 -15.83
C GLN A 69 10.02 -13.04 -15.19
N LEU A 70 9.19 -13.34 -14.19
CA LEU A 70 9.17 -14.64 -13.54
C LEU A 70 8.55 -15.67 -14.48
N THR A 71 9.19 -16.83 -14.64
CA THR A 71 8.74 -17.89 -15.54
C THR A 71 8.49 -19.21 -14.79
N MET A 72 7.94 -20.21 -15.50
CA MET A 72 7.80 -21.57 -14.96
C MET A 72 9.15 -22.21 -14.60
N ASP A 73 10.24 -21.81 -15.25
CA ASP A 73 11.58 -22.33 -14.96
C ASP A 73 12.11 -21.80 -13.62
N ASP A 74 11.84 -20.52 -13.32
CA ASP A 74 12.20 -19.91 -12.02
C ASP A 74 11.49 -20.59 -10.84
N VAL A 75 10.28 -21.09 -11.09
CA VAL A 75 9.52 -21.85 -10.11
C VAL A 75 9.77 -23.36 -10.20
N GLU A 76 10.76 -23.80 -10.98
CA GLU A 76 11.16 -25.21 -11.14
C GLU A 76 10.00 -26.12 -11.54
N GLY A 77 9.11 -25.63 -12.42
CA GLY A 77 7.90 -26.35 -12.84
C GLY A 77 6.77 -26.40 -11.80
N ASN A 78 6.99 -25.88 -10.59
CA ASN A 78 5.96 -25.85 -9.53
C ASN A 78 4.99 -24.68 -9.73
N LYS A 79 3.80 -24.80 -9.12
CA LYS A 79 2.85 -23.69 -9.02
C LYS A 79 3.07 -22.92 -7.72
N VAL A 80 2.80 -21.62 -7.74
CA VAL A 80 2.87 -20.76 -6.56
C VAL A 80 1.67 -21.05 -5.67
N ASP A 81 1.94 -21.45 -4.43
CA ASP A 81 0.94 -21.80 -3.43
C ASP A 81 0.49 -20.60 -2.61
N VAL A 82 1.41 -19.65 -2.39
CA VAL A 82 1.15 -18.45 -1.59
C VAL A 82 1.79 -17.24 -2.27
N LEU A 83 0.98 -16.23 -2.58
CA LEU A 83 1.45 -14.93 -3.05
C LEU A 83 1.30 -13.91 -1.91
N LEU A 84 2.39 -13.25 -1.54
CA LEU A 84 2.50 -12.43 -0.34
C LEU A 84 2.99 -11.02 -0.67
N ALA A 85 2.45 -10.03 0.02
CA ALA A 85 3.00 -8.69 0.14
C ALA A 85 2.43 -7.98 1.40
N GLU A 86 3.14 -6.98 1.91
CA GLU A 86 2.60 -5.93 2.79
C GLU A 86 1.86 -4.83 2.00
N PRO A 87 1.78 -5.00 0.67
CA PRO A 87 2.05 -3.96 -0.33
C PRO A 87 2.97 -2.79 0.05
N PHE A 88 4.28 -3.03 0.24
CA PHE A 88 5.26 -1.96 0.40
C PHE A 88 6.26 -1.92 -0.76
N TYR A 89 6.31 -0.81 -1.50
CA TYR A 89 7.26 -0.61 -2.61
C TYR A 89 8.09 0.64 -2.33
N LEU A 90 9.42 0.51 -2.24
CA LEU A 90 10.31 1.63 -1.92
C LEU A 90 10.19 2.75 -2.95
N ALA A 91 10.00 2.41 -4.22
CA ALA A 91 9.81 3.38 -5.30
C ALA A 91 8.51 4.21 -5.17
N ASN A 92 7.56 3.77 -4.35
CA ASN A 92 6.29 4.46 -4.09
C ASN A 92 6.33 5.29 -2.79
N GLU A 93 7.47 5.37 -2.10
CA GLU A 93 7.59 6.17 -0.90
C GLU A 93 7.24 7.64 -1.19
N GLY A 94 6.36 8.21 -0.37
CA GLY A 94 5.85 9.57 -0.54
C GLY A 94 4.81 9.73 -1.66
N MET A 95 4.37 8.66 -2.32
CA MET A 95 3.26 8.70 -3.29
C MET A 95 1.91 8.45 -2.60
N LEU A 96 0.82 8.58 -3.37
CA LEU A 96 -0.54 8.33 -2.86
C LEU A 96 -0.71 6.85 -2.44
N PRO A 97 -1.41 6.54 -1.33
CA PRO A 97 -1.49 5.18 -0.78
C PRO A 97 -1.93 4.09 -1.76
N TRP A 98 -2.87 4.40 -2.67
CA TRP A 98 -3.37 3.44 -3.66
C TRP A 98 -2.37 3.13 -4.78
N GLN A 99 -1.21 3.80 -4.87
CA GLN A 99 -0.14 3.37 -5.77
C GLN A 99 0.40 1.98 -5.42
N ASN A 100 0.22 1.54 -4.16
CA ASN A 100 0.55 0.18 -3.73
C ASN A 100 -0.43 -0.89 -4.25
N LEU A 101 -1.52 -0.51 -4.95
CA LEU A 101 -2.29 -1.42 -5.82
C LEU A 101 -1.45 -2.00 -6.96
N ARG A 102 -0.20 -1.56 -7.13
CA ARG A 102 0.83 -2.30 -7.86
C ARG A 102 0.85 -3.80 -7.52
N PHE A 103 0.57 -4.18 -6.26
CA PHE A 103 0.41 -5.58 -5.88
C PHE A 103 -0.64 -6.30 -6.72
N TRP A 104 -1.80 -5.68 -6.96
CA TRP A 104 -2.87 -6.28 -7.75
C TRP A 104 -2.46 -6.49 -9.21
N ASN A 105 -1.69 -5.57 -9.76
CA ASN A 105 -1.09 -5.71 -11.10
C ASN A 105 -0.08 -6.87 -11.14
N GLU A 106 0.83 -6.96 -10.16
CA GLU A 106 1.82 -8.04 -10.08
C GLU A 106 1.14 -9.40 -9.88
N ARG A 107 0.12 -9.48 -9.03
CA ARG A 107 -0.73 -10.66 -8.88
C ARG A 107 -1.37 -11.07 -10.20
N THR A 108 -1.87 -10.11 -10.98
CA THR A 108 -2.51 -10.37 -12.28
C THR A 108 -1.51 -10.92 -13.29
N VAL A 109 -0.33 -10.30 -13.37
CA VAL A 109 0.77 -10.76 -14.23
C VAL A 109 1.22 -12.17 -13.86
N LEU A 110 1.27 -12.49 -12.56
CA LEU A 110 1.68 -13.79 -12.06
C LEU A 110 0.59 -14.85 -12.10
N ALA A 111 -0.66 -14.51 -12.49
CA ALA A 111 -1.79 -15.44 -12.51
C ALA A 111 -1.49 -16.79 -13.21
N PRO A 112 -0.75 -16.85 -14.34
CA PRO A 112 -0.39 -18.12 -14.97
C PRO A 112 0.50 -19.04 -14.11
N LEU A 113 1.26 -18.48 -13.15
CA LEU A 113 2.15 -19.22 -12.26
C LEU A 113 1.46 -19.65 -10.96
N LEU A 114 0.30 -19.07 -10.63
CA LEU A 114 -0.44 -19.39 -9.42
C LEU A 114 -1.07 -20.78 -9.52
N SER A 115 -1.11 -21.50 -8.39
CA SER A 115 -1.95 -22.69 -8.24
C SER A 115 -3.43 -22.28 -8.19
N GLU A 116 -4.34 -23.17 -8.58
CA GLU A 116 -5.80 -22.90 -8.57
C GLU A 116 -6.34 -22.58 -7.17
N THR A 117 -5.63 -23.02 -6.14
CA THR A 117 -5.96 -22.82 -4.71
C THR A 117 -4.91 -21.96 -4.01
N ALA A 118 -4.22 -21.11 -4.78
CA ALA A 118 -3.21 -20.19 -4.23
C ALA A 118 -3.84 -19.26 -3.19
N VAL A 119 -3.14 -19.10 -2.08
CA VAL A 119 -3.49 -18.14 -1.03
C VAL A 119 -2.88 -16.79 -1.42
N ILE A 120 -3.71 -15.76 -1.50
CA ILE A 120 -3.28 -14.39 -1.84
C ILE A 120 -3.35 -13.54 -0.57
N VAL A 121 -2.25 -12.92 -0.19
CA VAL A 121 -2.13 -12.02 0.95
C VAL A 121 -1.47 -10.71 0.49
N PRO A 122 -2.14 -9.55 0.63
CA PRO A 122 -3.51 -9.39 1.13
C PRO A 122 -4.56 -10.05 0.22
N PHE A 123 -5.67 -10.46 0.83
CA PHE A 123 -6.84 -11.02 0.14
C PHE A 123 -7.63 -9.92 -0.60
N LYS A 124 -7.72 -8.73 0.02
CA LYS A 124 -8.46 -7.58 -0.49
C LYS A 124 -7.82 -6.28 -0.04
N GLY A 125 -7.85 -5.27 -0.89
CA GLY A 125 -7.54 -3.88 -0.52
C GLY A 125 -8.83 -3.07 -0.44
N ILE A 126 -8.89 -2.09 0.46
CA ILE A 126 -10.06 -1.20 0.61
C ILE A 126 -9.56 0.24 0.62
N LEU A 127 -10.07 1.06 -0.30
CA LEU A 127 -9.86 2.51 -0.25
C LEU A 127 -10.87 3.10 0.73
N ARG A 128 -10.36 3.59 1.85
CA ARG A 128 -11.11 4.20 2.92
C ARG A 128 -11.01 5.72 2.86
N GLY A 129 -11.91 6.40 3.56
CA GLY A 129 -11.79 7.81 3.81
C GLY A 129 -12.55 8.30 5.02
N CYS A 130 -12.20 9.52 5.45
CA CYS A 130 -12.87 10.26 6.52
C CYS A 130 -12.84 11.75 6.20
N ALA A 131 -13.92 12.47 6.48
CA ALA A 131 -13.95 13.92 6.43
C ALA A 131 -13.30 14.47 7.69
N MET A 132 -12.35 15.40 7.54
CA MET A 132 -11.51 15.85 8.66
C MET A 132 -11.41 17.38 8.77
N TYR A 133 -11.32 17.82 10.01
CA TYR A 133 -10.87 19.15 10.41
C TYR A 133 -9.35 19.14 10.60
N LEU A 134 -8.63 19.80 9.67
CA LEU A 134 -7.16 19.84 9.60
C LEU A 134 -6.61 21.29 9.50
N PRO A 135 -6.81 22.15 10.52
CA PRO A 135 -6.56 23.59 10.42
C PRO A 135 -5.11 23.96 10.09
N ASP A 136 -4.13 23.27 10.62
CA ASP A 136 -2.72 23.64 10.41
C ASP A 136 -2.24 23.22 9.02
N LEU A 137 -2.66 22.05 8.54
CA LEU A 137 -2.45 21.64 7.16
C LEU A 137 -3.14 22.58 6.19
N TRP A 138 -4.39 22.95 6.46
CA TRP A 138 -5.14 23.91 5.65
C TRP A 138 -4.41 25.26 5.55
N LYS A 139 -3.98 25.82 6.68
CA LYS A 139 -3.21 27.08 6.72
C LYS A 139 -1.92 27.01 5.90
N SER A 140 -1.24 25.86 5.88
CA SER A 140 -0.01 25.70 5.08
C SER A 140 -0.24 25.78 3.56
N ARG A 141 -1.50 25.70 3.12
CA ARG A 141 -1.91 25.68 1.71
C ARG A 141 -2.96 26.73 1.35
N CYS A 142 -3.32 27.63 2.27
CA CYS A 142 -4.30 28.68 1.99
C CYS A 142 -3.70 29.76 1.10
N SER A 143 -4.56 30.38 0.28
CA SER A 143 -4.15 31.49 -0.57
C SER A 143 -3.71 32.70 0.27
N LEU A 144 -2.52 33.22 -0.01
CA LEU A 144 -2.01 34.45 0.56
C LEU A 144 -2.65 35.67 -0.12
N LYS A 145 -2.78 36.76 0.64
CA LYS A 145 -3.28 38.06 0.15
C LYS A 145 -2.33 39.14 0.63
N ASP A 146 -2.82 40.09 1.43
CA ASP A 146 -1.96 41.04 2.13
C ASP A 146 -1.30 40.35 3.33
N VAL A 147 0.03 40.40 3.37
CA VAL A 147 0.84 39.99 4.52
C VAL A 147 1.76 41.15 4.87
N GLU A 148 1.60 41.71 6.07
CA GLU A 148 2.36 42.87 6.54
C GLU A 148 2.34 44.09 5.57
N GLY A 149 1.23 44.32 4.88
CA GLY A 149 1.06 45.45 3.95
C GLY A 149 1.58 45.21 2.53
N PHE A 150 1.96 43.96 2.20
CA PHE A 150 2.41 43.57 0.86
C PHE A 150 1.45 42.57 0.23
N ASP A 151 1.09 42.78 -1.04
CA ASP A 151 0.25 41.85 -1.80
C ASP A 151 1.08 40.65 -2.29
N HIS A 152 0.81 39.48 -1.69
CA HIS A 152 1.41 38.20 -2.02
C HIS A 152 0.54 37.33 -2.94
N SER A 153 -0.56 37.85 -3.48
CA SER A 153 -1.49 37.06 -4.32
C SER A 153 -0.81 36.41 -5.53
N VAL A 154 0.25 37.02 -6.06
CA VAL A 154 1.06 36.49 -7.18
C VAL A 154 1.71 35.14 -6.87
N VAL A 155 2.03 34.85 -5.60
CA VAL A 155 2.73 33.60 -5.24
C VAL A 155 1.80 32.40 -5.16
N ASN A 156 0.49 32.60 -5.05
CA ASN A 156 -0.49 31.51 -4.90
C ASN A 156 -0.46 30.53 -6.07
N GLY A 157 -0.29 31.05 -7.29
CA GLY A 157 -0.16 30.23 -8.49
C GLY A 157 1.19 29.49 -8.59
N ILE A 158 2.23 29.97 -7.89
CA ILE A 158 3.57 29.38 -7.90
C ILE A 158 3.71 28.31 -6.82
N MET A 159 3.18 28.58 -5.62
CA MET A 159 3.33 27.74 -4.43
C MET A 159 2.24 26.65 -4.32
N GLY A 160 1.32 26.59 -5.28
CA GLY A 160 0.25 25.58 -5.31
C GLY A 160 -0.73 25.75 -4.15
N ALA A 161 -1.12 27.00 -3.85
CA ALA A 161 -2.17 27.25 -2.88
C ALA A 161 -3.48 26.60 -3.36
N CYS A 162 -4.13 25.85 -2.49
CA CYS A 162 -5.38 25.16 -2.79
C CYS A 162 -6.54 25.58 -1.88
N GLY A 163 -6.25 26.26 -0.77
CA GLY A 163 -7.27 26.83 0.10
C GLY A 163 -7.71 28.23 -0.34
N ASP A 164 -9.00 28.55 -0.16
CA ASP A 164 -9.61 29.84 -0.49
C ASP A 164 -9.44 30.30 -1.96
N LEU A 165 -9.32 29.34 -2.89
CA LEU A 165 -9.31 29.62 -4.33
C LEU A 165 -10.68 30.16 -4.78
N ARG A 166 -10.66 31.14 -5.70
CA ARG A 166 -11.86 31.81 -6.21
C ARG A 166 -12.69 30.95 -7.18
N ASP A 167 -12.06 29.94 -7.79
CA ASP A 167 -12.68 29.00 -8.73
C ASP A 167 -12.59 27.59 -8.12
N PRO A 168 -13.72 26.85 -7.97
CA PRO A 168 -13.71 25.47 -7.51
C PRO A 168 -13.03 24.57 -8.56
N HIS A 169 -11.71 24.58 -8.59
CA HIS A 169 -10.95 23.49 -9.18
C HIS A 169 -10.97 22.29 -8.21
N GLU A 170 -10.93 21.09 -8.77
CA GLU A 170 -10.71 19.88 -7.98
C GLU A 170 -9.45 20.08 -7.12
N GLY A 171 -9.61 20.00 -5.80
CA GLY A 171 -8.50 20.15 -4.87
C GLY A 171 -7.44 19.06 -5.12
N PRO A 172 -6.15 19.33 -4.91
CA PRO A 172 -5.10 18.37 -5.19
C PRO A 172 -5.19 17.17 -4.23
N LEU A 173 -4.92 15.97 -4.74
CA LEU A 173 -4.64 14.80 -3.91
C LEU A 173 -3.18 14.85 -3.49
N LEU A 174 -2.95 15.06 -2.19
CA LEU A 174 -1.61 15.26 -1.65
C LEU A 174 -1.28 14.17 -0.64
N PRO A 175 -0.12 13.50 -0.78
CA PRO A 175 0.35 12.54 0.21
C PRO A 175 0.88 13.29 1.45
N TYR A 176 0.30 13.02 2.61
CA TYR A 176 0.76 13.55 3.89
C TYR A 176 0.70 12.51 5.00
N ALA A 177 1.66 12.59 5.91
CA ALA A 177 1.58 11.94 7.20
C ALA A 177 0.66 12.76 8.12
N ILE A 178 -0.63 12.44 8.14
CA ILE A 178 -1.66 13.20 8.88
C ILE A 178 -1.32 13.36 10.37
N TRP A 179 -0.68 12.36 10.98
CA TRP A 179 -0.23 12.42 12.37
C TRP A 179 0.83 13.52 12.64
N GLN A 180 1.48 14.07 11.61
CA GLN A 180 2.42 15.19 11.70
C GLN A 180 1.77 16.54 11.36
N CYS A 181 0.49 16.58 11.01
CA CYS A 181 -0.19 17.77 10.51
C CYS A 181 -0.78 18.67 11.60
N GLY A 182 -0.26 18.61 12.83
CA GLY A 182 -0.73 19.42 13.95
C GLY A 182 -2.06 18.91 14.51
N HIS A 183 -3.00 19.82 14.77
CA HIS A 183 -4.30 19.43 15.29
C HIS A 183 -5.18 18.81 14.18
N THR A 184 -5.77 17.65 14.48
CA THR A 184 -6.65 16.92 13.56
C THR A 184 -7.87 16.42 14.30
N GLU A 185 -9.05 16.51 13.68
CA GLU A 185 -10.29 15.93 14.21
C GLU A 185 -11.13 15.30 13.10
N GLU A 186 -11.64 14.10 13.34
CA GLU A 186 -12.63 13.43 12.49
C GLU A 186 -14.01 14.07 12.68
N ILE A 187 -14.65 14.43 11.56
CA ILE A 187 -15.99 15.06 11.54
C ILE A 187 -17.02 14.23 10.75
N SER A 188 -16.62 13.08 10.23
CA SER A 188 -17.49 12.00 9.78
C SER A 188 -17.02 10.68 10.37
N GLU A 189 -17.84 9.64 10.26
CA GLU A 189 -17.36 8.26 10.41
C GLU A 189 -16.49 7.87 9.21
N ASP A 190 -15.69 6.82 9.38
CA ASP A 190 -14.97 6.17 8.29
C ASP A 190 -15.94 5.60 7.26
N PHE A 191 -15.62 5.83 5.98
CA PHE A 191 -16.37 5.28 4.87
C PHE A 191 -15.49 4.45 3.95
N THR A 192 -16.10 3.46 3.29
CA THR A 192 -15.48 2.70 2.21
C THR A 192 -15.84 3.34 0.87
N LEU A 193 -14.83 3.72 0.10
CA LEU A 193 -15.00 4.28 -1.24
C LEU A 193 -14.94 3.19 -2.31
N LEU A 194 -13.94 2.28 -2.21
CA LEU A 194 -13.73 1.19 -3.17
C LEU A 194 -13.17 -0.05 -2.46
N GLU A 195 -13.48 -1.23 -3.02
CA GLU A 195 -12.91 -2.51 -2.61
C GLU A 195 -12.24 -3.20 -3.80
N PHE A 196 -11.08 -3.80 -3.57
CA PHE A 196 -10.24 -4.41 -4.59
C PHE A 196 -9.99 -5.87 -4.25
N ASN A 197 -10.66 -6.78 -4.96
CA ASN A 197 -10.55 -8.21 -4.72
C ASN A 197 -9.31 -8.80 -5.42
N PHE A 198 -8.28 -9.14 -4.65
CA PHE A 198 -7.01 -9.67 -5.17
C PHE A 198 -7.05 -11.17 -5.47
N THR A 199 -8.19 -11.85 -5.28
CA THR A 199 -8.41 -13.20 -5.84
C THR A 199 -8.79 -13.18 -7.32
N LYS A 200 -9.01 -11.99 -7.89
CA LYS A 200 -9.32 -11.78 -9.30
C LYS A 200 -8.25 -10.93 -9.96
N GLU A 201 -8.18 -11.01 -11.28
CA GLU A 201 -7.32 -10.12 -12.06
C GLU A 201 -7.78 -8.66 -11.94
N ILE A 202 -6.85 -7.75 -12.23
CA ILE A 202 -7.10 -6.32 -12.13
C ILE A 202 -8.24 -5.90 -13.05
N GLN A 203 -9.14 -5.08 -12.52
CA GLN A 203 -10.29 -4.57 -13.24
C GLN A 203 -10.52 -3.10 -12.90
N THR A 204 -11.06 -2.35 -13.86
CA THR A 204 -11.50 -0.97 -13.64
C THR A 204 -12.58 -0.95 -12.56
N SER A 205 -12.43 -0.04 -11.61
CA SER A 205 -13.35 0.13 -10.48
C SER A 205 -13.76 1.59 -10.36
N THR A 206 -15.05 1.83 -10.18
CA THR A 206 -15.63 3.17 -9.99
C THR A 206 -16.55 3.13 -8.79
N GLY A 207 -16.47 4.15 -7.93
CA GLY A 207 -17.21 4.23 -6.69
C GLY A 207 -17.70 5.66 -6.46
N ARG A 208 -18.82 5.78 -5.76
CA ARG A 208 -19.34 7.05 -5.25
C ARG A 208 -19.96 6.79 -3.89
N VAL A 209 -19.67 7.67 -2.96
CA VAL A 209 -20.20 7.63 -1.60
C VAL A 209 -20.71 9.01 -1.21
N THR A 210 -21.83 9.05 -0.50
CA THR A 210 -22.32 10.26 0.17
C THR A 210 -21.95 10.15 1.64
N VAL A 211 -21.15 11.08 2.12
CA VAL A 211 -20.60 11.03 3.49
C VAL A 211 -21.41 11.93 4.41
N PRO A 212 -22.12 11.38 5.41
CA PRO A 212 -22.77 12.19 6.43
C PRO A 212 -21.73 12.70 7.43
N PHE A 213 -21.78 14.01 7.72
CA PHE A 213 -20.98 14.60 8.79
C PHE A 213 -21.60 14.22 10.14
N SER A 214 -20.79 13.66 11.03
CA SER A 214 -21.19 13.28 12.39
C SER A 214 -21.09 14.43 13.39
N LYS A 215 -20.38 15.52 13.01
CA LYS A 215 -20.18 16.71 13.86
C LYS A 215 -20.43 18.01 13.09
N PHE A 216 -20.88 19.04 13.80
CA PHE A 216 -20.91 20.40 13.29
C PHE A 216 -19.50 20.99 13.30
N GLY A 217 -19.09 21.65 12.22
CA GLY A 217 -17.77 22.27 12.13
C GLY A 217 -17.36 22.59 10.71
N VAL A 218 -16.07 22.88 10.54
CA VAL A 218 -15.44 23.12 9.24
C VAL A 218 -14.82 21.83 8.72
N CYS A 219 -15.17 21.44 7.50
CA CYS A 219 -14.45 20.39 6.77
C CYS A 219 -13.30 21.03 5.99
N HIS A 220 -12.06 20.70 6.33
CA HIS A 220 -10.90 21.17 5.58
C HIS A 220 -10.56 20.24 4.41
N GLY A 221 -10.92 18.96 4.50
CA GLY A 221 -10.70 18.00 3.43
C GLY A 221 -11.10 16.58 3.80
N PHE A 222 -10.96 15.69 2.83
CA PHE A 222 -11.11 14.25 3.02
C PHE A 222 -9.71 13.62 3.07
N VAL A 223 -9.46 12.82 4.10
CA VAL A 223 -8.28 11.97 4.18
C VAL A 223 -8.65 10.62 3.60
N LEU A 224 -7.80 10.08 2.72
CA LEU A 224 -7.99 8.81 2.03
C LEU A 224 -6.79 7.90 2.32
N TRP A 225 -7.04 6.61 2.55
CA TRP A 225 -5.99 5.63 2.84
C TRP A 225 -6.38 4.23 2.37
N MET A 226 -5.44 3.29 2.46
CA MET A 226 -5.67 1.88 2.14
C MET A 226 -5.76 1.05 3.41
N ASP A 227 -6.79 0.21 3.50
CA ASP A 227 -6.83 -0.93 4.41
C ASP A 227 -6.49 -2.20 3.61
N TRP A 228 -5.67 -3.06 4.19
CA TRP A 228 -5.27 -4.34 3.63
C TRP A 228 -5.87 -5.48 4.46
N VAL A 229 -6.82 -6.19 3.87
CA VAL A 229 -7.43 -7.37 4.48
C VAL A 229 -6.58 -8.59 4.17
N LEU A 230 -6.00 -9.21 5.19
CA LEU A 230 -4.98 -10.25 4.99
C LEU A 230 -5.57 -11.62 4.67
N ASP A 231 -6.78 -11.91 5.13
CA ASP A 231 -7.38 -13.25 5.04
C ASP A 231 -8.79 -13.22 4.45
N SER A 232 -9.23 -14.36 3.93
CA SER A 232 -10.55 -14.51 3.29
C SER A 232 -11.73 -14.47 4.26
N LYS A 233 -11.47 -14.56 5.58
CA LYS A 233 -12.49 -14.39 6.63
C LYS A 233 -12.66 -12.92 7.03
N GLU A 234 -11.85 -12.03 6.45
CA GLU A 234 -11.80 -10.61 6.77
C GLU A 234 -11.62 -10.34 8.27
N SER A 235 -10.82 -11.20 8.93
CA SER A 235 -10.60 -11.16 10.38
C SER A 235 -9.37 -10.34 10.76
N ILE A 236 -8.45 -10.14 9.82
CA ILE A 236 -7.22 -9.36 10.05
C ILE A 236 -7.14 -8.25 8.99
N VAL A 237 -7.13 -7.01 9.48
CA VAL A 237 -7.03 -5.81 8.65
C VAL A 237 -5.87 -4.97 9.14
N ILE A 238 -5.02 -4.52 8.22
CA ILE A 238 -3.96 -3.54 8.48
C ILE A 238 -4.36 -2.23 7.82
N SER A 239 -4.51 -1.16 8.60
CA SER A 239 -4.77 0.20 8.10
C SER A 239 -3.46 0.95 7.87
N THR A 240 -3.42 1.75 6.80
CA THR A 240 -2.35 2.73 6.52
C THR A 240 -2.76 4.17 6.87
N GLY A 241 -4.01 4.36 7.32
CA GLY A 241 -4.59 5.64 7.68
C GLY A 241 -4.52 5.96 9.17
N PRO A 242 -5.08 7.11 9.57
CA PRO A 242 -5.31 7.45 10.98
C PRO A 242 -6.22 6.46 11.71
#